data_AF-A0A4U0UD70-F1
#
_entry.id   AF-A0A4U0UD70-F1
#
_cell.length_a   1.000
_cell.length_b   1.000
_cell.length_c   1.000
_cell.angle_alpha   90.00
_cell.angle_beta   90.00
_cell.angle_gamma   90.00
#
_symmetry.space_group_name_H-M   'P 1'
#
loop_
_entity.id
_entity.type
_entity.pdbx_description
1 polymer ?
#
loop_
_entity_poly.entity_id
_entity_poly.type
_entity_poly.pdbx_seq_one_letter_code
_entity_poly.pdbx_strand_id
1 'polypeptide(L)'
;MTSNSAAVPSIGEPSIRLSQPSPSRSPLSSPDSSAVASEDETPHLKSRPKLGSRKSSGTMIVSREQAATVVESDIEEGDVRTMSPRRNSAEVDKLEEQARKDLTEQAKTLQTSLQDLVDRVEEVKSEHEKLEGGNKFLQSYIGELMQTSKITSSAPTKKGKGRSK
;
A
#
# COMPACT_ATOMS: atom_id res chain seq x y z
N MET A 1 -0.74 9.82 57.95
CA MET A 1 -1.70 10.16 56.87
C MET A 1 -0.89 10.56 55.66
N THR A 2 -0.61 9.62 54.75
CA THR A 2 0.15 9.88 53.52
C THR A 2 -0.71 9.43 52.35
N SER A 3 -1.08 10.41 51.53
CA SER A 3 -1.93 10.32 50.35
C SER A 3 -1.19 9.67 49.20
N ASN A 4 -1.82 8.66 48.59
CA ASN A 4 -1.35 7.95 47.42
C ASN A 4 -1.78 8.75 46.17
N SER A 5 -0.84 9.34 45.44
CA SER A 5 -1.10 10.04 44.18
C SER A 5 -0.66 9.14 43.04
N ALA A 6 -1.61 8.48 42.37
CA ALA A 6 -1.36 7.64 41.21
C ALA A 6 -1.06 8.54 40.00
N ALA A 7 0.21 8.59 39.59
CA ALA A 7 0.64 9.25 38.37
C ALA A 7 0.32 8.37 37.14
N VAL A 8 -0.41 8.94 36.20
CA VAL A 8 -0.67 8.39 34.86
C VAL A 8 0.63 8.30 34.05
N PRO A 9 0.91 7.19 33.34
CA PRO A 9 2.07 7.11 32.45
C PRO A 9 1.81 7.89 31.15
N SER A 10 2.67 8.88 30.92
CA SER A 10 2.77 9.64 29.67
C SER A 10 3.26 8.72 28.54
N ILE A 11 2.38 8.41 27.59
CA ILE A 11 2.73 7.68 26.36
C ILE A 11 3.47 8.67 25.44
N GLY A 12 4.75 8.38 25.22
CA GLY A 12 5.67 9.21 24.45
C GLY A 12 5.27 9.42 22.99
N GLU A 13 5.60 10.60 22.49
CA GLU A 13 5.51 11.02 21.10
C GLU A 13 6.20 10.04 20.13
N PRO A 14 5.63 9.78 18.94
CA PRO A 14 6.40 9.21 17.85
C PRO A 14 7.31 10.29 17.24
N SER A 15 8.58 10.30 17.66
CA SER A 15 9.64 11.07 17.00
C SER A 15 9.81 10.57 15.56
N ILE A 16 9.37 11.35 14.57
CA ILE A 16 9.65 11.10 13.15
C ILE A 16 11.15 11.34 12.92
N ARG A 17 11.96 10.29 13.05
CA ARG A 17 13.36 10.29 12.59
C ARG A 17 13.37 10.16 11.07
N LEU A 18 13.71 11.26 10.40
CA LEU A 18 14.10 11.32 9.00
C LEU A 18 15.40 10.51 8.82
N SER A 19 15.30 9.28 8.31
CA SER A 19 16.45 8.43 7.98
C SER A 19 16.99 8.77 6.58
N GLN A 20 18.20 9.33 6.60
CA GLN A 20 19.10 9.54 5.48
C GLN A 20 19.41 8.23 4.72
N PRO A 21 19.49 8.22 3.37
CA PRO A 21 19.79 7.02 2.61
C PRO A 21 21.29 6.68 2.67
N SER A 22 21.61 5.47 3.15
CA SER A 22 22.96 4.89 3.10
C SER A 22 23.10 4.01 1.84
N PRO A 23 24.22 4.03 1.10
CA PRO A 23 24.41 3.15 -0.05
C PRO A 23 24.82 1.75 0.43
N SER A 24 23.89 0.78 0.42
CA SER A 24 24.26 -0.63 0.60
C SER A 24 24.89 -1.17 -0.69
N ARG A 25 26.21 -1.26 -0.71
CA ARG A 25 26.97 -2.05 -1.68
C ARG A 25 26.63 -3.54 -1.50
N SER A 26 26.00 -4.15 -2.50
CA SER A 26 25.91 -5.60 -2.63
C SER A 26 27.27 -6.17 -3.03
N PRO A 27 27.86 -7.15 -2.32
CA PRO A 27 28.89 -7.97 -2.92
C PRO A 27 28.22 -9.06 -3.76
N LEU A 28 28.35 -8.93 -5.09
CA LEU A 28 28.31 -10.07 -5.99
C LEU A 28 29.50 -10.98 -5.59
N SER A 29 29.22 -12.16 -5.05
CA SER A 29 30.26 -13.20 -4.92
C SER A 29 29.72 -14.51 -5.48
N SER A 30 30.26 -14.82 -6.65
CA SER A 30 30.21 -16.10 -7.34
C SER A 30 30.64 -17.24 -6.40
N PRO A 31 30.09 -18.46 -6.54
CA PRO A 31 30.77 -19.63 -6.02
C PRO A 31 31.96 -19.93 -6.94
N ASP A 32 33.14 -19.45 -6.56
CA ASP A 32 34.40 -20.05 -7.01
C ASP A 32 34.62 -21.28 -6.12
N SER A 33 34.16 -22.45 -6.56
CA SER A 33 34.51 -23.70 -5.92
C SER A 33 35.86 -24.13 -6.45
N SER A 34 36.90 -23.72 -5.73
CA SER A 34 38.26 -24.22 -5.90
C SER A 34 38.28 -25.73 -5.71
N ALA A 35 38.82 -26.42 -6.71
CA ALA A 35 39.13 -27.83 -6.66
C ALA A 35 40.21 -28.07 -5.60
N VAL A 36 39.83 -28.57 -4.43
CA VAL A 36 40.74 -29.30 -3.56
C VAL A 36 40.56 -30.78 -3.87
N ALA A 37 41.54 -31.33 -4.57
CA ALA A 37 41.71 -32.77 -4.66
C ALA A 37 42.04 -33.27 -3.25
N SER A 38 41.06 -33.89 -2.60
CA SER A 38 41.31 -34.79 -1.48
C SER A 38 41.04 -36.20 -1.98
N GLU A 39 42.11 -36.97 -1.92
CA GLU A 39 42.20 -38.35 -2.33
C GLU A 39 41.46 -39.23 -1.30
N ASP A 40 40.80 -40.27 -1.82
CA ASP A 40 40.36 -41.46 -1.09
C ASP A 40 39.20 -41.32 -0.08
N GLU A 41 37.96 -41.27 -0.59
CA GLU A 41 36.88 -42.13 -0.07
C GLU A 41 35.80 -42.27 -1.15
N THR A 42 35.57 -43.47 -1.67
CA THR A 42 34.49 -43.72 -2.64
C THR A 42 33.16 -43.87 -1.90
N PRO A 43 32.19 -42.93 -2.00
CA PRO A 43 30.84 -43.24 -1.57
C PRO A 43 30.26 -44.25 -2.57
N HIS A 44 30.00 -45.47 -2.14
CA HIS A 44 29.24 -46.46 -2.90
C HIS A 44 27.81 -45.97 -3.11
N LEU A 45 27.62 -45.09 -4.10
CA LEU A 45 26.31 -44.72 -4.60
C LEU A 45 25.73 -45.96 -5.27
N LYS A 46 24.74 -46.60 -4.65
CA LYS A 46 23.96 -47.67 -5.26
C LYS A 46 23.41 -47.15 -6.59
N SER A 47 24.02 -47.59 -7.70
CA SER A 47 23.63 -47.12 -9.02
C SER A 47 22.15 -47.43 -9.25
N ARG A 48 21.38 -46.40 -9.64
CA ARG A 48 19.97 -46.56 -9.98
C ARG A 48 19.88 -47.60 -11.12
N PRO A 49 18.97 -48.59 -11.03
CA PRO A 49 18.80 -49.57 -12.10
C PRO A 49 18.55 -48.86 -13.43
N LYS A 50 19.26 -49.28 -14.48
CA LYS A 50 19.14 -48.68 -15.81
C LYS A 50 17.70 -48.88 -16.30
N LEU A 51 16.95 -47.78 -16.38
CA LEU A 51 15.65 -47.76 -17.04
C LEU A 51 15.87 -48.17 -18.50
N GLY A 52 15.35 -49.33 -18.89
CA GLY A 52 15.41 -49.79 -20.27
C GLY A 52 14.85 -48.74 -21.22
N SER A 53 15.37 -48.71 -22.45
CA SER A 53 14.90 -47.80 -23.51
C SER A 53 13.40 -48.00 -23.74
N ARG A 54 12.57 -47.16 -23.10
CA ARG A 54 11.15 -47.07 -23.40
C ARG A 54 11.03 -46.09 -24.56
N LYS A 55 10.30 -46.49 -25.60
CA LYS A 55 9.90 -45.58 -26.69
C LYS A 55 9.27 -44.35 -26.04
N SER A 56 9.74 -43.16 -26.41
CA SER A 56 9.20 -41.88 -25.94
C SER A 56 7.68 -41.89 -26.16
N SER A 57 6.90 -42.03 -25.08
CA SER A 57 5.47 -41.78 -25.12
C SER A 57 5.34 -40.29 -25.37
N GLY A 58 4.70 -39.91 -26.47
CA GLY A 58 4.70 -38.56 -27.02
C GLY A 58 4.37 -37.46 -26.01
N THR A 59 4.71 -36.23 -26.39
CA THR A 59 4.56 -35.05 -25.56
C THR A 59 3.13 -34.90 -25.00
N MET A 60 3.01 -34.72 -23.68
CA MET A 60 1.74 -34.37 -23.02
C MET A 60 1.35 -32.90 -23.24
N ILE A 61 2.01 -32.18 -24.15
CA ILE A 61 1.76 -30.76 -24.38
C ILE A 61 0.46 -30.62 -25.17
N VAL A 62 -0.59 -30.19 -24.48
CA VAL A 62 -1.86 -29.75 -25.05
C VAL A 62 -1.78 -28.25 -25.33
N SER A 63 -2.06 -27.82 -26.57
CA SER A 63 -2.06 -26.40 -26.91
C SER A 63 -3.16 -25.66 -26.15
N ARG A 64 -2.87 -24.43 -25.70
CA ARG A 64 -3.77 -23.61 -24.86
C ARG A 64 -5.15 -23.29 -25.49
N GLU A 65 -5.27 -23.45 -26.80
CA GLU A 65 -6.50 -23.18 -27.57
C GLU A 65 -7.44 -24.38 -27.66
N GLN A 66 -7.01 -25.56 -27.20
CA GLN A 66 -7.84 -26.75 -27.19
C GLN A 66 -8.86 -26.64 -26.06
N ALA A 67 -10.14 -26.75 -26.39
CA ALA A 67 -11.24 -26.68 -25.43
C ALA A 67 -11.00 -27.70 -24.31
N ALA A 68 -10.80 -27.21 -23.08
CA ALA A 68 -10.80 -28.06 -21.90
C ALA A 68 -12.20 -28.65 -21.78
N THR A 69 -12.38 -29.87 -22.27
CA THR A 69 -13.62 -30.62 -22.06
C THR A 69 -13.69 -30.92 -20.58
N VAL A 70 -14.38 -30.06 -19.83
CA VAL A 70 -14.88 -30.39 -18.49
C VAL A 70 -15.91 -31.49 -18.73
N VAL A 71 -15.44 -32.73 -18.75
CA VAL A 71 -16.32 -33.89 -18.76
C VAL A 71 -16.89 -33.95 -17.35
N GLU A 72 -18.15 -33.52 -17.20
CA GLU A 72 -18.99 -33.94 -16.08
C GLU A 72 -19.14 -35.46 -16.20
N SER A 73 -18.17 -36.18 -15.64
CA SER A 73 -18.22 -37.64 -15.54
C SER A 73 -18.90 -37.97 -14.23
N ASP A 74 -20.07 -38.60 -14.32
CA ASP A 74 -20.73 -39.23 -13.18
C ASP A 74 -19.74 -40.15 -12.47
N ILE A 75 -19.49 -39.89 -11.18
CA ILE A 75 -18.51 -40.63 -10.40
C ILE A 75 -19.09 -42.02 -10.11
N GLU A 76 -18.59 -43.04 -10.82
CA GLU A 76 -19.02 -44.43 -10.67
C GLU A 76 -18.53 -45.03 -9.33
N GLU A 77 -19.34 -45.91 -8.73
CA GLU A 77 -19.01 -46.58 -7.46
C GLU A 77 -17.80 -47.51 -7.64
N GLY A 78 -16.62 -47.02 -7.26
CA GLY A 78 -15.33 -47.69 -7.48
C GLY A 78 -14.29 -46.87 -8.25
N ASP A 79 -14.59 -45.63 -8.63
CA ASP A 79 -13.64 -44.77 -9.34
C ASP A 79 -12.34 -44.57 -8.51
N VAL A 80 -11.21 -45.01 -9.07
CA VAL A 80 -9.85 -44.89 -8.50
C VAL A 80 -9.46 -43.45 -8.14
N ARG A 81 -10.11 -42.47 -8.75
CA ARG A 81 -9.98 -41.05 -8.42
C ARG A 81 -10.49 -40.71 -7.02
N THR A 82 -11.46 -41.46 -6.50
CA THR A 82 -11.94 -41.37 -5.11
C THR A 82 -11.02 -42.09 -4.12
N MET A 83 -10.25 -43.06 -4.59
CA MET A 83 -9.33 -43.87 -3.77
C MET A 83 -7.92 -43.28 -3.66
N SER A 84 -7.61 -42.25 -4.45
CA SER A 84 -6.38 -41.47 -4.30
C SER A 84 -6.55 -40.44 -3.18
N PRO A 85 -5.57 -40.24 -2.27
CA PRO A 85 -5.57 -39.14 -1.32
C PRO A 85 -5.46 -37.78 -2.05
N ARG A 86 -6.55 -37.38 -2.72
CA ARG A 86 -6.74 -36.01 -3.15
C ARG A 86 -6.94 -35.21 -1.87
N ARG A 87 -6.28 -34.05 -1.73
CA ARG A 87 -6.77 -33.02 -0.81
C ARG A 87 -8.27 -32.91 -1.09
N ASN A 88 -9.09 -33.16 -0.07
CA ASN A 88 -10.55 -33.16 -0.16
C ASN A 88 -10.98 -31.95 -1.00
N SER A 89 -11.64 -32.16 -2.14
CA SER A 89 -12.07 -31.07 -3.03
C SER A 89 -12.89 -30.02 -2.26
N ALA A 90 -13.66 -30.45 -1.26
CA ALA A 90 -14.41 -29.56 -0.38
C ALA A 90 -13.52 -28.64 0.49
N GLU A 91 -12.28 -29.01 0.81
CA GLU A 91 -11.34 -28.14 1.53
C GLU A 91 -10.80 -27.03 0.62
N VAL A 92 -10.57 -27.35 -0.67
CA VAL A 92 -10.14 -26.37 -1.67
C VAL A 92 -11.25 -25.36 -1.94
N ASP A 93 -12.50 -25.84 -2.09
CA ASP A 93 -13.66 -24.97 -2.29
C ASP A 93 -13.87 -24.02 -1.09
N LYS A 94 -13.70 -24.54 0.13
CA LYS A 94 -13.76 -23.72 1.35
C LYS A 94 -12.65 -22.67 1.40
N LEU A 95 -11.44 -23.02 0.97
CA LEU A 95 -10.32 -22.07 0.90
C LEU A 95 -10.58 -20.97 -0.14
N GLU A 96 -11.14 -21.32 -1.29
CA GLU A 96 -11.53 -20.36 -2.32
C GLU A 96 -12.64 -19.41 -1.82
N GLU A 97 -13.67 -19.96 -1.18
CA GLU A 97 -14.74 -19.16 -0.60
C GLU A 97 -14.21 -18.18 0.46
N GLN A 98 -13.29 -18.64 1.32
CA GLN A 98 -12.64 -17.78 2.31
C GLN A 98 -11.81 -16.68 1.64
N ALA A 99 -11.00 -17.01 0.63
CA ALA A 99 -10.21 -16.01 -0.09
C ALA A 99 -11.10 -14.96 -0.78
N ARG A 100 -12.25 -15.37 -1.36
CA ARG A 100 -13.23 -14.44 -1.93
C ARG A 100 -13.87 -13.54 -0.87
N LYS A 101 -14.19 -14.09 0.31
CA LYS A 101 -14.74 -13.31 1.43
C LYS A 101 -13.73 -12.29 1.93
N ASP A 102 -12.49 -12.69 2.18
CA ASP A 102 -11.41 -11.81 2.64
C ASP A 102 -11.16 -10.68 1.64
N LEU A 103 -11.13 -10.97 0.34
CA LEU A 103 -10.96 -9.95 -0.71
C LEU A 103 -12.15 -8.98 -0.77
N THR A 104 -13.36 -9.49 -0.59
CA THR A 104 -14.57 -8.66 -0.55
C THR A 104 -14.59 -7.75 0.68
N GLU A 105 -14.15 -8.25 1.84
CA GLU A 105 -14.06 -7.47 3.08
C GLU A 105 -13.01 -6.36 2.98
N GLN A 106 -11.84 -6.67 2.41
CA GLN A 106 -10.80 -5.68 2.13
C GLN A 106 -11.32 -4.59 1.17
N ALA A 107 -11.99 -4.98 0.09
CA ALA A 107 -12.58 -4.04 -0.86
C ALA A 107 -13.61 -3.11 -0.18
N LYS A 108 -14.47 -3.65 0.69
CA LYS A 108 -15.43 -2.85 1.48
C LYS A 108 -14.74 -1.88 2.42
N THR A 109 -13.70 -2.34 3.11
CA THR A 109 -12.93 -1.50 4.05
C THR A 109 -12.28 -0.33 3.31
N LEU A 110 -11.69 -0.60 2.14
CA LEU A 110 -11.12 0.43 1.28
C LEU A 110 -12.19 1.40 0.78
N GLN A 111 -13.36 0.90 0.37
CA GLN A 111 -14.46 1.75 -0.08
C GLN A 111 -14.92 2.71 1.04
N THR A 112 -15.12 2.20 2.25
CA THR A 112 -15.48 3.04 3.41
C THR A 112 -14.39 4.07 3.71
N SER A 113 -13.12 3.65 3.72
CA SER A 113 -12.00 4.57 3.95
C SER A 113 -11.89 5.67 2.89
N LEU A 114 -12.21 5.37 1.63
CA LEU A 114 -12.23 6.36 0.56
C LEU A 114 -13.40 7.32 0.70
N GLN A 115 -14.57 6.82 1.11
CA GLN A 115 -15.73 7.68 1.37
C GLN A 115 -15.44 8.67 2.50
N ASP A 116 -14.88 8.19 3.62
CA ASP A 116 -14.48 9.04 4.75
C ASP A 116 -13.46 10.11 4.33
N LEU A 117 -12.55 9.80 3.40
CA LEU A 117 -11.59 10.76 2.87
C LEU A 117 -12.28 11.84 2.04
N VAL A 118 -13.24 11.46 1.19
CA VAL A 118 -14.02 12.41 0.37
C VAL A 118 -14.77 13.39 1.26
N ASP A 119 -15.46 12.90 2.29
CA ASP A 119 -16.23 13.74 3.21
C ASP A 119 -15.31 14.76 3.92
N ARG A 120 -14.12 14.34 4.36
CA ARG A 120 -13.11 15.25 4.96
C ARG A 120 -12.59 16.28 3.97
N VAL A 121 -12.39 15.90 2.71
CA VAL A 121 -11.95 16.84 1.65
C VAL A 121 -13.03 17.88 1.37
N GLU A 122 -14.31 17.49 1.37
CA GLU A 122 -15.43 18.41 1.23
C GLU A 122 -15.53 19.39 2.41
N GLU A 123 -15.33 18.92 3.64
CA GLU A 123 -15.28 19.77 4.82
C GLU A 123 -14.18 20.82 4.71
N VAL A 124 -12.94 20.39 4.43
CA VAL A 124 -11.78 21.28 4.24
C VAL A 124 -12.02 22.27 3.10
N LYS A 125 -12.64 21.84 2.01
CA LYS A 125 -12.99 22.73 0.89
C LYS A 125 -13.97 23.82 1.32
N SER A 126 -14.99 23.46 2.09
CA SER A 126 -15.99 24.40 2.60
C SER A 126 -15.37 25.41 3.58
N GLU A 127 -14.44 24.98 4.43
CA GLU A 127 -13.69 25.86 5.32
C GLU A 127 -12.74 26.78 4.56
N HIS A 128 -12.05 26.24 3.55
CA HIS A 128 -11.18 27.03 2.68
C HIS A 128 -11.96 28.13 1.96
N GLU A 129 -13.14 27.82 1.42
CA GLU A 129 -14.01 28.82 0.78
C GLU A 129 -14.42 29.94 1.74
N LYS A 130 -14.74 29.60 3.00
CA LYS A 130 -15.03 30.60 4.05
C LYS A 130 -13.82 31.47 4.35
N LEU A 131 -12.64 30.87 4.53
CA LEU A 131 -11.41 31.61 4.82
C LEU A 131 -11.00 32.49 3.63
N GLU A 132 -11.14 32.00 2.40
CA GLU A 132 -10.87 32.77 1.19
C GLU A 132 -11.85 33.94 1.06
N GLY A 133 -13.15 33.72 1.31
CA GLY A 133 -14.15 34.78 1.33
C GLY A 133 -13.86 35.84 2.41
N GLY A 134 -13.51 35.41 3.61
CA GLY A 134 -13.09 36.30 4.70
C GLY A 134 -11.82 37.09 4.36
N ASN A 135 -10.83 36.46 3.74
CA ASN A 135 -9.58 37.12 3.33
C ASN A 135 -9.85 38.16 2.23
N LYS A 136 -10.69 37.84 1.23
CA LYS A 136 -11.15 38.80 0.23
C LYS A 136 -11.85 39.99 0.87
N PHE A 137 -12.75 39.75 1.82
CA PHE A 137 -13.44 40.82 2.56
C PHE A 137 -12.46 41.74 3.30
N LEU A 138 -11.50 41.15 4.02
CA LEU A 138 -10.47 41.92 4.73
C LEU A 138 -9.61 42.74 3.78
N GLN A 139 -9.20 42.17 2.64
CA GLN A 139 -8.43 42.89 1.62
C GLN A 139 -9.20 44.08 1.05
N SER A 140 -10.49 43.89 0.71
CA SER A 140 -11.36 44.97 0.25
C SER A 140 -11.52 46.06 1.30
N TYR A 141 -11.79 45.69 2.56
CA TYR A 141 -11.93 46.65 3.65
C TYR A 141 -10.66 47.47 3.90
N ILE A 142 -9.50 46.81 3.91
CA ILE A 142 -8.20 47.49 4.03
C ILE A 142 -7.98 48.41 2.82
N GLY A 143 -8.30 47.95 1.60
CA GLY A 143 -8.21 48.76 0.39
C GLY A 143 -9.05 50.04 0.46
N GLU A 144 -10.31 49.93 0.86
CA GLU A 144 -11.22 51.06 1.05
C GLU A 144 -10.73 52.01 2.16
N LEU A 145 -10.30 51.46 3.30
CA LEU A 145 -9.78 52.26 4.41
C LEU A 145 -8.50 53.02 4.01
N MET A 146 -7.60 52.39 3.26
CA MET A 146 -6.41 53.06 2.74
C MET A 146 -6.74 54.11 1.69
N GLN A 147 -7.72 53.86 0.81
CA GLN A 147 -8.15 54.81 -0.22
C GLN A 147 -8.79 56.05 0.43
N THR A 148 -9.72 55.85 1.36
CA THR A 148 -10.34 56.93 2.13
C THR A 148 -9.31 57.70 2.96
N SER A 149 -8.36 57.01 3.61
CA SER A 149 -7.28 57.64 4.39
C SER A 149 -6.37 58.51 3.53
N LYS A 150 -6.09 58.13 2.28
CA LYS A 150 -5.32 58.97 1.33
C LYS A 150 -6.10 60.22 0.89
N ILE A 151 -7.41 60.09 0.67
CA ILE A 151 -8.26 61.21 0.24
C ILE A 151 -8.45 62.24 1.37
N THR A 152 -8.61 61.79 2.62
CA THR A 152 -8.82 62.68 3.77
C THR A 152 -7.53 63.35 4.25
N SER A 153 -6.38 62.67 4.14
CA SER A 153 -5.08 63.25 4.51
C SER A 153 -4.53 64.25 3.48
N SER A 154 -4.95 64.18 2.21
CA SER A 154 -4.56 65.15 1.17
C SER A 154 -5.51 66.35 1.03
N ALA A 155 -6.45 66.55 1.96
CA ALA A 155 -7.29 67.75 1.96
C ALA A 155 -6.37 68.99 2.06
N PRO A 156 -6.41 69.93 1.09
CA PRO A 156 -5.50 71.06 1.07
C PRO A 156 -5.75 71.93 2.29
N THR A 157 -4.77 71.99 3.20
CA THR A 157 -4.70 73.07 4.20
C THR A 157 -4.67 74.37 3.42
N LYS A 158 -5.79 75.11 3.46
CA LYS A 158 -5.93 76.41 2.81
C LYS A 158 -4.75 77.27 3.18
N LYS A 159 -3.98 77.59 2.15
CA LYS A 159 -2.98 78.65 2.04
C LYS A 159 -3.41 79.92 2.80
N GLY A 160 -2.99 80.03 4.05
CA GLY A 160 -3.04 81.24 4.86
C GLY A 160 -1.84 82.12 4.55
N LYS A 161 -2.04 83.05 3.61
CA LYS A 161 -1.07 84.07 3.18
C LYS A 161 -0.83 85.09 4.30
N GLY A 162 0.43 85.22 4.70
CA GLY A 162 1.03 86.49 5.14
C GLY A 162 1.02 86.78 6.63
N ARG A 163 2.21 87.04 7.19
CA ARG A 163 2.69 88.43 7.40
C ARG A 163 4.13 88.40 7.89
N SER A 164 5.05 88.80 7.01
CA SER A 164 6.39 89.24 7.39
C SER A 164 6.29 90.56 8.17
N LYS A 165 6.82 90.59 9.40
CA LYS A 165 7.52 91.73 10.00
C LYS A 165 8.45 91.20 11.08
#